data_AF-A0A9E5UPC8-F1
#
_entry.id   AF-A0A9E5UPC8-F1
#
_cell.length_a   1.000
_cell.length_b   1.000
_cell.length_c   1.000
_cell.angle_alpha   90.00
_cell.angle_beta   90.00
_cell.angle_gamma   90.00
#
_symmetry.space_group_name_H-M   'P 1'
#
loop_
_entity.id
_entity.type
_entity.pdbx_description
1 polymer ?
#
loop_
_entity_poly.entity_id
_entity_poly.type
_entity_poly.pdbx_seq_one_letter_code
_entity_poly.pdbx_strand_id
1 'polypeptide(L)'
;MIDHHSGFLRTPQGDQVRWHYHITPRHTFGNNEATMGWLGYLPPGLDHLTDPGWQILMALGWASGWLEWQGQRHAFANAPAYAEKNWGNAFPRRWFWLQANAFPSEPDLALTCGGGVRDFLGRSQTVALISLHWHNQHLCF
;
A
#
# COMPACT_ATOMS: atom_id res chain seq x y z
N MET A 1 -6.36 -14.40 -7.25
CA MET A 1 -7.32 -13.34 -7.62
C MET A 1 -6.53 -12.35 -8.47
N ILE A 2 -6.96 -12.06 -9.69
CA ILE A 2 -6.35 -11.01 -10.52
C ILE A 2 -7.24 -9.79 -10.34
N ASP A 3 -6.68 -8.70 -9.82
CA ASP A 3 -7.42 -7.48 -9.54
C ASP A 3 -7.32 -6.56 -10.75
N HIS A 4 -8.46 -6.32 -11.41
CA HIS A 4 -8.55 -5.45 -12.57
C HIS A 4 -8.92 -4.03 -12.15
N HIS A 5 -8.16 -3.06 -12.64
CA HIS A 5 -8.30 -1.64 -12.32
C HIS A 5 -8.44 -0.83 -13.61
N SER A 6 -9.51 -0.05 -13.70
CA SER A 6 -9.73 0.89 -14.80
C SER A 6 -10.41 2.15 -14.31
N GLY A 7 -10.07 3.28 -14.92
CA GLY A 7 -10.70 4.54 -14.59
C GLY A 7 -10.13 5.71 -15.38
N PHE A 8 -10.63 6.89 -15.07
CA PHE A 8 -10.11 8.14 -15.60
C PHE A 8 -10.29 9.27 -14.59
N LEU A 9 -9.41 10.27 -14.63
CA LEU A 9 -9.59 11.54 -13.96
C LEU A 9 -9.44 12.66 -14.97
N ARG A 10 -10.16 13.76 -14.74
CA ARG A 10 -10.07 14.98 -15.53
C ARG A 10 -9.76 16.15 -14.62
N THR A 11 -8.76 16.96 -14.97
CA THR A 11 -8.46 18.18 -14.24
C THR A 11 -9.48 19.27 -14.61
N PRO A 12 -9.70 20.29 -13.76
CA PRO A 12 -10.50 21.46 -14.13
C PRO A 12 -10.00 22.16 -15.41
N GLN A 13 -8.70 22.06 -15.70
CA GLN A 13 -8.04 22.61 -16.88
C GLN A 13 -8.28 21.77 -18.16
N GLY A 14 -8.88 20.58 -18.02
CA GLY A 14 -9.26 19.71 -19.14
C GLY A 14 -8.27 18.57 -19.43
N ASP A 15 -7.15 18.48 -18.71
CA ASP A 15 -6.23 17.35 -18.82
C ASP A 15 -6.92 16.07 -18.40
N GLN A 16 -6.55 14.97 -19.03
CA GLN A 16 -7.12 13.66 -18.77
C GLN A 16 -6.01 12.64 -18.47
N VAL A 17 -6.24 11.85 -17.43
CA VAL A 17 -5.53 10.59 -17.21
C VAL A 17 -6.53 9.44 -17.36
N ARG A 18 -6.12 8.36 -18.01
CA ARG A 18 -6.90 7.11 -18.09
C ARG A 18 -5.99 5.95 -17.79
N TRP A 19 -6.53 4.89 -17.22
CA TRP A 19 -5.75 3.69 -16.97
C TRP A 19 -6.59 2.44 -17.15
N HIS A 20 -5.92 1.37 -17.53
CA HIS A 20 -6.45 0.03 -17.49
C HIS A 20 -5.30 -0.94 -17.28
N TYR A 21 -5.28 -1.58 -16.11
CA TYR A 21 -4.26 -2.56 -15.76
C TYR A 21 -4.86 -3.63 -14.86
N HIS A 22 -4.12 -4.71 -14.70
CA HIS A 22 -4.40 -5.71 -13.67
C HIS A 22 -3.17 -5.89 -12.80
N ILE A 23 -3.39 -6.32 -11.57
CA ILE A 23 -2.33 -6.72 -10.65
C ILE A 23 -2.49 -8.19 -10.32
N THR A 24 -1.41 -8.94 -10.42
CA THR A 24 -1.28 -10.27 -9.81
C THR A 24 -0.58 -10.11 -8.47
N PRO A 25 -1.28 -10.25 -7.33
CA PRO A 25 -0.66 -10.10 -6.01
C PRO A 25 0.40 -11.18 -5.77
N ARG A 26 1.47 -10.82 -5.07
CA ARG A 26 2.56 -11.75 -4.68
C ARG A 26 2.71 -11.85 -3.18
N HIS A 27 2.94 -10.71 -2.53
CA HIS A 27 3.15 -10.60 -1.08
C HIS A 27 2.07 -9.68 -0.51
N THR A 28 1.04 -10.26 0.10
CA THR A 28 -0.14 -9.55 0.63
C THR A 28 -0.23 -9.71 2.14
N PHE A 29 -0.69 -8.69 2.85
CA PHE A 29 -0.96 -8.75 4.27
C PHE A 29 -2.47 -8.90 4.50
N GLY A 30 -2.94 -10.15 4.65
CA GLY A 30 -4.36 -10.49 4.87
C GLY A 30 -4.51 -11.82 5.61
N ASN A 31 -5.65 -12.06 6.28
CA ASN A 31 -5.93 -13.28 7.07
C ASN A 31 -4.85 -13.62 8.13
N ASN A 32 -4.82 -12.86 9.22
CA ASN A 32 -3.90 -12.96 10.39
C ASN A 32 -2.55 -12.24 10.26
N GLU A 33 -2.21 -11.65 9.12
CA GLU A 33 -0.94 -10.92 8.91
C GLU A 33 -1.13 -9.41 8.74
N ALA A 34 -2.25 -8.84 9.18
CA ALA A 34 -2.46 -7.41 9.06
C ALA A 34 -1.41 -6.60 9.85
N THR A 35 -0.84 -5.57 9.23
CA THR A 35 0.19 -4.73 9.87
C THR A 35 -0.33 -3.93 11.06
N MET A 36 -1.63 -3.65 11.12
CA MET A 36 -2.31 -3.12 12.31
C MET A 36 -3.07 -4.20 13.11
N GLY A 37 -2.89 -5.48 12.79
CA GLY A 37 -3.67 -6.58 13.36
C GLY A 37 -5.17 -6.36 13.15
N TRP A 38 -5.97 -6.69 14.16
CA TRP A 38 -7.43 -6.51 14.12
C TRP A 38 -7.86 -5.04 13.96
N LEU A 39 -7.00 -4.08 14.30
CA LEU A 39 -7.30 -2.64 14.16
C LEU A 39 -7.39 -2.21 12.68
N GLY A 40 -6.74 -2.94 11.76
CA GLY A 40 -6.85 -2.68 10.32
C GLY A 40 -8.22 -3.04 9.73
N TYR A 41 -9.05 -3.76 10.50
CA TYR A 41 -10.36 -4.27 10.08
C TYR A 41 -11.51 -3.67 10.88
N LEU A 42 -11.29 -2.52 11.54
CA LEU A 42 -12.34 -1.87 12.32
C LEU A 42 -13.57 -1.56 11.43
N PRO A 43 -14.80 -1.79 11.96
CA PRO A 43 -16.02 -1.43 11.26
C PRO A 43 -16.07 0.06 10.90
N PRO A 44 -16.80 0.45 9.84
CA PRO A 44 -17.07 1.85 9.54
C PRO A 44 -17.63 2.56 10.78
N GLY A 45 -17.07 3.72 11.12
CA GLY A 45 -17.46 4.49 12.30
C GLY A 45 -16.69 4.14 13.56
N LEU A 46 -15.85 3.10 13.58
CA LEU A 46 -14.88 2.82 14.65
C LEU A 46 -13.43 3.08 14.23
N ASP A 47 -13.20 3.46 12.98
CA ASP A 47 -11.90 3.79 12.42
C ASP A 47 -11.23 4.99 13.11
N HIS A 48 -12.03 5.91 13.70
CA HIS A 48 -11.55 7.02 14.52
C HIS A 48 -10.91 6.60 15.85
N LEU A 49 -11.04 5.34 16.26
CA LEU A 49 -10.38 4.83 17.47
C LEU A 49 -8.86 4.76 17.30
N THR A 50 -8.36 4.76 16.05
CA THR A 50 -6.94 4.87 15.70
C THR A 50 -6.73 6.07 14.79
N ASP A 51 -5.99 7.07 15.24
CA ASP A 51 -5.68 8.25 14.41
C ASP A 51 -4.19 8.62 14.50
N PRO A 52 -3.45 8.63 13.38
CA PRO A 52 -3.83 8.08 12.08
C PRO A 52 -3.77 6.55 12.06
N GLY A 53 -4.49 5.95 11.12
CA GLY A 53 -4.42 4.52 10.82
C GLY A 53 -3.79 4.26 9.46
N TRP A 54 -2.98 3.19 9.38
CA TRP A 54 -2.34 2.73 8.14
C TRP A 54 -2.30 1.21 8.07
N GLN A 55 -2.57 0.65 6.90
CA GLN A 55 -2.55 -0.78 6.69
C GLN A 55 -1.87 -1.07 5.36
N ILE A 56 -0.75 -1.77 5.42
CA ILE A 56 -0.11 -2.30 4.23
C ILE A 56 -1.00 -3.44 3.73
N LEU A 57 -1.38 -3.40 2.46
CA LEU A 57 -2.24 -4.40 1.84
C LEU A 57 -1.42 -5.38 1.01
N MET A 58 -0.39 -4.87 0.33
CA MET A 58 0.45 -5.66 -0.57
C MET A 58 1.85 -5.05 -0.67
N ALA A 59 2.87 -5.78 -0.23
CA ALA A 59 4.29 -5.40 -0.35
C ALA A 59 4.82 -5.55 -1.79
N LEU A 60 4.27 -6.52 -2.54
CA LEU A 60 4.61 -6.77 -3.94
C LEU A 60 3.42 -7.36 -4.70
N GLY A 61 3.16 -6.81 -5.87
CA GLY A 61 2.36 -7.42 -6.93
C GLY A 61 2.98 -7.12 -8.29
N TRP A 62 2.57 -7.88 -9.31
CA TRP A 62 2.99 -7.64 -10.69
C TRP A 62 1.85 -6.97 -11.46
N ALA A 63 2.07 -5.73 -11.84
CA ALA A 63 1.12 -4.94 -12.60
C ALA A 63 1.42 -4.99 -14.11
N SER A 64 0.39 -5.21 -14.91
CA SER A 64 0.48 -5.20 -16.37
C SER A 64 -0.72 -4.47 -16.98
N GLY A 65 -0.47 -3.58 -17.93
CA GLY A 65 -1.51 -2.77 -18.55
C GLY A 65 -0.97 -1.47 -19.13
N TRP A 66 -1.76 -0.41 -19.02
CA TRP A 66 -1.39 0.90 -19.54
C TRP A 66 -1.99 2.05 -18.73
N LEU A 67 -1.30 3.19 -18.80
CA LEU A 67 -1.76 4.50 -18.36
C LEU A 67 -1.62 5.50 -19.53
N GLU A 68 -2.64 6.31 -19.76
CA GLU A 68 -2.66 7.36 -20.77
C GLU A 68 -2.64 8.71 -20.04
N TRP A 69 -1.64 9.52 -20.32
CA TRP A 69 -1.41 10.83 -19.70
C TRP A 69 -0.93 11.82 -20.77
N GLN A 70 -1.50 13.02 -20.80
CA GLN A 70 -1.16 14.07 -21.78
C GLN A 70 -1.16 13.56 -23.24
N GLY A 71 -2.11 12.70 -23.59
CA GLY A 71 -2.23 12.12 -24.94
C GLY A 71 -1.19 11.04 -25.26
N GLN A 72 -0.31 10.69 -24.33
CA GLN A 72 0.66 9.61 -24.49
C GLN A 72 0.23 8.37 -23.69
N ARG A 73 0.33 7.20 -24.33
CA ARG A 73 0.06 5.92 -23.68
C ARG A 73 1.35 5.24 -23.25
N HIS A 74 1.47 5.00 -21.95
CA HIS A 74 2.56 4.27 -21.31
C HIS A 74 2.08 2.86 -21.01
N ALA A 75 2.55 1.88 -21.78
CA ALA A 75 2.31 0.47 -21.51
C ALA A 75 3.40 -0.07 -20.58
N PHE A 76 3.01 -0.99 -19.71
CA PHE A 76 3.92 -1.66 -18.78
C PHE A 76 3.53 -3.13 -18.63
N ALA A 77 4.52 -3.97 -18.39
CA ALA A 77 4.35 -5.40 -18.17
C ALA A 77 5.20 -5.83 -16.97
N ASN A 78 4.57 -6.56 -16.05
CA ASN A 78 5.18 -7.05 -14.80
C ASN A 78 5.93 -5.96 -14.03
N ALA A 79 5.36 -4.75 -13.98
CA ALA A 79 5.90 -3.68 -13.16
C ALA A 79 5.62 -4.00 -11.67
N PRO A 80 6.59 -3.80 -10.76
CA PRO A 80 6.36 -4.02 -9.34
C PRO A 80 5.34 -3.02 -8.80
N ALA A 81 4.39 -3.51 -8.00
CA ALA A 81 3.30 -2.73 -7.43
C ALA A 81 3.25 -2.89 -5.91
N TYR A 82 2.79 -1.83 -5.24
CA TYR A 82 2.59 -1.73 -3.80
C TYR A 82 1.19 -1.18 -3.52
N ALA A 83 0.54 -1.65 -2.45
CA ALA A 83 -0.74 -1.11 -2.01
C ALA A 83 -0.79 -0.93 -0.49
N GLU A 84 -1.31 0.22 -0.07
CA GLU A 84 -1.51 0.62 1.32
C GLU A 84 -2.81 1.43 1.44
N LYS A 85 -3.46 1.31 2.60
CA LYS A 85 -4.62 2.11 2.99
C LYS A 85 -4.22 2.97 4.17
N ASN A 86 -4.45 4.28 4.06
CA ASN A 86 -4.32 5.25 5.15
C ASN A 86 -5.68 5.89 5.46
N TRP A 87 -5.94 6.19 6.72
CA TRP A 87 -7.13 6.89 7.19
C TRP A 87 -6.84 7.68 8.46
N GLY A 88 -7.76 8.56 8.86
CA GLY A 88 -7.61 9.44 10.02
C GLY A 88 -7.84 10.91 9.65
N ASN A 89 -7.78 11.78 10.65
CA ASN A 89 -8.06 13.21 10.47
C ASN A 89 -6.79 14.02 10.16
N ALA A 90 -5.63 13.51 10.53
CA ALA A 90 -4.36 14.24 10.41
C ALA A 90 -3.17 13.32 10.13
N PHE A 91 -2.07 13.90 9.65
CA PHE A 91 -0.80 13.20 9.58
C PHE A 91 -0.23 12.93 10.99
N PRO A 92 0.55 11.84 11.17
CA PRO A 92 1.16 11.52 12.45
C PRO A 92 2.18 12.60 12.86
N ARG A 93 2.29 12.88 14.16
CA ARG A 93 3.26 13.86 14.69
C ARG A 93 4.71 13.51 14.34
N ARG A 94 5.02 12.22 14.27
CA ARG A 94 6.29 11.66 13.80
C ARG A 94 5.98 10.39 13.05
N TRP A 95 6.64 10.17 11.93
CA TRP A 95 6.48 8.97 11.14
C TRP A 95 7.71 8.72 10.26
N PHE A 96 7.85 7.47 9.84
CA PHE A 96 8.70 7.07 8.74
C PHE A 96 7.95 6.03 7.92
N TRP A 97 8.23 6.02 6.63
CA TRP A 97 7.68 5.06 5.69
C TRP A 97 8.73 4.76 4.64
N LEU A 98 8.91 3.48 4.35
CA LEU A 98 9.84 3.00 3.34
C LEU A 98 9.24 1.75 2.70
N GLN A 99 9.26 1.72 1.38
CA GLN A 99 8.91 0.54 0.61
C GLN A 99 9.90 0.39 -0.53
N ALA A 100 10.40 -0.83 -0.72
CA ALA A 100 11.30 -1.15 -1.81
C ALA A 100 11.04 -2.59 -2.28
N ASN A 101 10.81 -2.75 -3.58
CA ASN A 101 10.62 -4.05 -4.24
C ASN A 101 11.25 -4.09 -5.65
N ALA A 102 12.13 -3.13 -5.95
CA ALA A 102 12.83 -3.00 -7.22
C ALA A 102 14.29 -3.43 -7.07
N PHE A 103 14.51 -4.71 -6.76
CA PHE A 103 15.85 -5.29 -6.62
C PHE A 103 16.19 -6.12 -7.87
N PRO A 104 17.09 -5.65 -8.76
CA PRO A 104 17.33 -6.32 -10.04
C PRO A 104 17.77 -7.79 -9.92
N SER A 105 18.58 -8.11 -8.90
CA SER A 105 19.05 -9.47 -8.64
C SER A 105 18.06 -10.32 -7.85
N GLU A 106 17.01 -9.71 -7.27
CA GLU A 106 16.09 -10.32 -6.32
C GLU A 106 14.64 -9.85 -6.59
N PRO A 107 14.04 -10.21 -7.75
CA PRO A 107 12.76 -9.63 -8.19
C PRO A 107 11.55 -9.97 -7.29
N ASP A 108 11.67 -10.98 -6.42
CA ASP A 108 10.62 -11.38 -5.46
C ASP A 108 10.86 -10.80 -4.05
N LEU A 109 11.92 -10.00 -3.86
CA LEU A 109 12.25 -9.35 -2.59
C LEU A 109 11.39 -8.10 -2.39
N ALA A 110 10.76 -7.98 -1.22
CA ALA A 110 10.06 -6.77 -0.83
C ALA A 110 10.36 -6.38 0.61
N LEU A 111 10.85 -5.17 0.80
CA LEU A 111 11.05 -4.52 2.09
C LEU A 111 9.93 -3.49 2.29
N THR A 112 9.28 -3.53 3.44
CA THR A 112 8.32 -2.51 3.83
C THR A 112 8.51 -2.16 5.29
N CYS A 113 8.70 -0.88 5.56
CA CYS A 113 8.88 -0.34 6.89
C CYS A 113 7.87 0.79 7.09
N GLY A 114 7.22 0.80 8.24
CA GLY A 114 6.28 1.86 8.58
C GLY A 114 6.25 2.03 10.08
N GLY A 115 6.24 3.27 10.54
CA GLY A 115 6.13 3.54 11.95
C GLY A 115 5.80 4.99 12.22
N GLY A 116 5.30 5.25 13.42
CA GLY A 116 4.92 6.58 13.82
C GLY A 116 4.27 6.63 15.18
N VAL A 117 3.88 7.84 15.54
CA VAL A 117 3.05 8.09 16.72
C VAL A 117 1.60 8.12 16.28
N ARG A 118 0.80 7.19 16.80
CA ARG A 118 -0.65 7.15 16.62
C ARG A 118 -1.36 7.25 17.96
N ASP A 119 -2.59 7.72 17.96
CA ASP A 119 -3.45 7.64 19.13
C ASP A 119 -4.36 6.41 19.02
N PHE A 120 -4.45 5.64 20.10
CA PHE A 120 -5.43 4.58 20.26
C PHE A 120 -6.22 4.79 21.54
N LEU A 121 -7.54 4.96 21.44
CA LEU A 121 -8.42 5.28 22.58
C LEU A 121 -7.91 6.48 23.40
N GLY A 122 -7.46 7.54 22.71
CA GLY A 122 -6.94 8.77 23.33
C GLY A 122 -5.57 8.64 24.00
N ARG A 123 -4.86 7.52 23.80
CA ARG A 123 -3.48 7.33 24.28
C ARG A 123 -2.52 7.25 23.10
N SER A 124 -1.50 8.08 23.13
CA SER A 124 -0.43 8.03 22.13
C SER A 124 0.44 6.79 22.30
N GLN A 125 0.70 6.13 21.19
CA GLN A 125 1.54 4.95 21.07
C GLN A 125 2.58 5.18 19.98
N THR A 126 3.83 4.84 20.28
CA THR A 126 4.86 4.73 19.25
C THR A 126 4.86 3.29 18.75
N VAL A 127 4.61 3.13 17.45
CA VAL A 127 4.58 1.82 16.81
C VAL A 127 5.47 1.83 15.59
N ALA A 128 6.05 0.69 15.27
CA ALA A 128 6.88 0.48 14.10
C ALA A 128 6.73 -0.96 13.63
N LEU A 129 6.98 -1.16 12.35
CA LEU A 129 7.02 -2.45 11.69
C LEU A 129 8.14 -2.42 10.66
N ILE A 130 8.96 -3.47 10.63
CA ILE A 130 9.88 -3.75 9.53
C ILE A 130 9.52 -5.14 9.01
N SER A 131 9.17 -5.21 7.74
CA SER A 131 8.75 -6.43 7.07
C SER A 131 9.64 -6.72 5.87
N LEU A 132 10.15 -7.95 5.80
CA LEU A 132 10.91 -8.47 4.68
C LEU A 132 10.21 -9.71 4.11
N HIS A 133 9.86 -9.67 2.83
CA HIS A 133 9.46 -10.85 2.06
C HIS A 133 10.62 -11.28 1.19
N TRP A 134 11.09 -12.52 1.37
CA TRP A 134 12.22 -13.08 0.63
C TRP A 134 12.10 -14.59 0.52
N HIS A 135 12.18 -15.15 -0.69
CA HIS A 135 12.15 -16.61 -0.94
C HIS A 135 11.01 -17.36 -0.21
N ASN A 136 9.77 -16.88 -0.33
CA ASN A 136 8.57 -17.38 0.37
C ASN A 136 8.63 -17.29 1.91
N GLN A 137 9.60 -16.58 2.47
CA GLN A 137 9.67 -16.26 3.88
C GLN A 137 9.15 -14.85 4.11
N HIS A 138 8.42 -14.68 5.19
CA HIS A 138 8.00 -13.37 5.70
C HIS A 138 8.60 -13.17 7.09
N LEU A 139 9.48 -12.18 7.21
CA LEU A 139 10.06 -11.76 8.47
C LEU A 139 9.44 -10.42 8.86
N CYS A 140 8.88 -10.34 10.06
CA CYS A 140 8.26 -9.13 10.59
C CYS A 140 8.82 -8.84 11.98
N PHE A 141 9.29 -7.60 12.19
CA PHE A 141 9.87 -7.09 13.43
C PHE A 141 9.09 -5.89 13.95
#